data_AF-A0A4S2UW81-F1
#
_entry.id   AF-A0A4S2UW81-F1
#
_cell.length_a   1.000
_cell.length_b   1.000
_cell.length_c   1.000
_cell.angle_alpha   90.00
_cell.angle_beta   90.00
_cell.angle_gamma   90.00
#
_symmetry.space_group_name_H-M   'P 1'
#
loop_
_entity.id
_entity.type
_entity.pdbx_description
1 polymer ?
#
loop_
_entity_poly.entity_id
_entity_poly.type
_entity_poly.pdbx_seq_one_letter_code
_entity_poly.pdbx_strand_id
1 'polypeptide(L)'
;MARGAPGPADQQVVRELATRGMLVTASQLESWRRAGLLPRHRRRGLGRGRGSVVDAVDPVVIESAAALARHLRQGRNRLLAMLDWFAEAGMPQQPGAVQVPEPPVDAVREALVWVLRGTVSHQLIEVARSAATAGDEAQDALYALARRMIGSRGHRGVAHPALVRAALLADEDVPEGPEFQGMVHLVAAIGLGAQEVGADALAEAFGAYGMFGLTVEDWARMLGAAERGEGPPVDWGLLQQHADILGPVRRASGEELMRARTVLVGLRGFYAMYMMHALFMPDTPGLAALRDLIDSWCMGPLLAHMISLNPSPRQFAESLTACIDPLFDQLYEALTTQLAQDPYIFRIPGDETGAAGFMETWMSTLREQAAAAGKEPDGSEG
;
A
#
# COMPACT_ATOMS: atom_id res chain seq x y z
N MET A 1 13.03 27.68 -33.41
CA MET A 1 12.07 28.81 -33.43
C MET A 1 12.11 29.47 -32.07
N ALA A 2 12.33 30.78 -31.99
CA ALA A 2 12.30 31.52 -30.73
C ALA A 2 10.92 31.31 -30.07
N ARG A 3 10.92 30.82 -28.82
CA ARG A 3 9.68 30.62 -28.05
C ARG A 3 9.05 32.00 -27.85
N GLY A 4 7.81 32.17 -28.32
CA GLY A 4 7.03 33.39 -28.03
C GLY A 4 6.88 33.60 -26.52
N ALA A 5 6.65 34.85 -26.13
CA ALA A 5 6.41 35.20 -24.73
C ALA A 5 5.28 34.34 -24.11
N PRO A 6 5.34 34.03 -22.80
CA PRO A 6 4.29 33.26 -22.14
C PRO A 6 2.93 33.91 -22.34
N GLY A 7 1.92 33.14 -22.75
CA GLY A 7 0.56 33.64 -22.89
C GLY A 7 -0.01 34.13 -21.54
N PRO A 8 -0.99 35.04 -21.53
CA PRO A 8 -1.55 35.60 -20.29
C PRO A 8 -2.03 34.55 -19.28
N ALA A 9 -2.64 33.46 -19.76
CA ALA A 9 -3.08 32.34 -18.93
C ALA A 9 -1.92 31.60 -18.24
N ASP A 10 -0.78 31.43 -18.92
CA ASP A 10 0.40 30.81 -18.33
C ASP A 10 1.06 31.72 -17.30
N GLN A 11 1.06 33.03 -17.55
CA GLN A 11 1.52 34.00 -16.56
C GLN A 11 0.65 34.00 -15.30
N GLN A 12 -0.67 33.82 -15.44
CA GLN A 12 -1.57 33.67 -14.31
C GLN A 12 -1.22 32.42 -13.49
N VAL A 13 -1.08 31.25 -14.12
CA VAL A 13 -0.67 30.01 -13.41
C VAL A 13 0.66 30.20 -12.70
N VAL A 14 1.66 30.77 -13.37
CA VAL A 14 2.99 31.02 -12.76
C VAL A 14 2.89 31.96 -11.57
N ARG A 15 2.10 33.04 -11.65
CA ARG A 15 1.89 33.96 -10.52
C ARG A 15 1.21 33.26 -9.34
N GLU A 16 0.14 32.51 -9.60
CA GLU A 16 -0.58 31.75 -8.57
C GLU A 16 0.35 30.77 -7.85
N LEU A 17 1.15 30.00 -8.59
CA LEU A 17 2.11 29.07 -8.00
C LEU A 17 3.22 29.79 -7.23
N ALA A 18 3.69 30.94 -7.72
CA ALA A 18 4.70 31.75 -7.02
C ALA A 18 4.19 32.28 -5.67
N THR A 19 2.91 32.66 -5.56
CA THR A 19 2.32 33.05 -4.26
C THR A 19 2.34 31.93 -3.23
N ARG A 20 2.39 30.68 -3.70
CA ARG A 20 2.48 29.45 -2.89
C ARG A 20 3.92 28.97 -2.69
N GLY A 21 4.92 29.80 -3.04
CA GLY A 21 6.34 29.47 -2.93
C GLY A 21 6.85 28.47 -3.97
N MET A 22 6.09 28.19 -5.03
CA MET A 22 6.46 27.23 -6.07
C MET A 22 7.02 27.95 -7.30
N LEU A 23 8.23 27.57 -7.72
CA LEU A 23 8.89 28.14 -8.89
C LEU A 23 8.63 27.28 -10.12
N VAL A 24 7.75 27.77 -11.00
CA VAL A 24 7.41 27.12 -12.27
C VAL A 24 7.58 28.09 -13.42
N THR A 25 8.15 27.63 -14.52
CA THR A 25 8.34 28.38 -15.76
C THR A 25 7.25 28.05 -16.77
N ALA A 26 6.93 28.99 -17.67
CA ALA A 26 6.03 28.74 -18.79
C ALA A 26 6.49 27.57 -19.68
N SER A 27 7.81 27.38 -19.81
CA SER A 27 8.36 26.22 -20.53
C SER A 27 8.08 24.88 -19.85
N GLN A 28 8.05 24.84 -18.50
CA GLN A 28 7.66 23.64 -17.76
C GLN A 28 6.18 23.34 -17.97
N LEU A 29 5.30 24.34 -17.84
CA LEU A 29 3.86 24.18 -18.10
C LEU A 29 3.60 23.62 -19.50
N GLU A 30 4.26 24.18 -20.51
CA GLU A 30 4.13 23.73 -21.89
C GLU A 30 4.69 22.31 -22.10
N SER A 31 5.79 21.97 -21.41
CA SER A 31 6.33 20.61 -21.41
C SER A 31 5.36 19.61 -20.80
N TRP A 32 4.72 19.95 -19.69
CA TRP A 32 3.73 19.10 -19.02
C TRP A 32 2.48 18.90 -19.88
N ARG A 33 1.98 19.94 -20.57
CA ARG A 33 0.87 19.81 -21.53
C ARG A 33 1.23 18.93 -22.71
N ARG A 34 2.43 19.08 -23.27
CA ARG A 34 2.91 18.22 -24.37
C ARG A 34 3.02 16.75 -23.94
N ALA A 35 3.36 16.53 -22.68
CA ALA A 35 3.42 15.20 -22.08
C ALA A 35 2.07 14.64 -21.63
N GLY A 36 0.95 15.36 -21.88
CA GLY A 36 -0.40 14.96 -21.47
C GLY A 36 -0.68 15.09 -19.96
N LEU A 37 0.23 15.66 -19.19
CA LEU A 37 0.16 15.71 -17.72
C LEU A 37 -0.68 16.87 -17.18
N LEU A 38 -0.78 17.94 -17.96
CA LEU A 38 -1.48 19.17 -17.58
C LEU A 38 -2.61 19.41 -18.58
N PRO A 39 -3.85 19.66 -18.12
CA PRO A 39 -4.94 20.02 -19.02
C PRO A 39 -4.60 21.27 -19.84
N ARG A 40 -5.09 21.31 -21.09
CA ARG A 40 -4.97 22.49 -21.93
C ARG A 40 -6.05 23.50 -21.55
N HIS A 41 -5.70 24.77 -21.58
CA HIS A 41 -6.66 25.85 -21.38
C HIS A 41 -7.79 25.75 -22.41
N ARG A 42 -9.05 25.83 -21.95
CA ARG A 42 -10.19 25.98 -22.85
C ARG A 42 -10.09 27.33 -23.55
N ARG A 43 -10.17 27.31 -24.88
CA ARG A 43 -10.09 28.51 -25.72
C ARG A 43 -11.42 28.80 -26.36
N ARG A 44 -11.85 30.06 -26.31
CA ARG A 44 -13.01 30.55 -27.07
C ARG A 44 -12.52 31.31 -28.30
N GLY A 45 -13.08 30.99 -29.46
CA GLY A 45 -12.82 31.74 -30.69
C GLY A 45 -13.47 33.11 -30.64
N LEU A 46 -12.75 34.15 -31.05
CA LEU A 46 -13.28 35.53 -31.11
C LEU A 46 -13.96 35.88 -32.45
N GLY A 47 -14.14 34.88 -33.33
CA GLY A 47 -14.66 35.05 -34.69
C GLY A 47 -13.55 35.09 -35.76
N ARG A 48 -13.97 35.20 -37.02
CA ARG A 48 -13.07 35.07 -38.19
C ARG A 48 -11.96 36.13 -38.15
N GLY A 49 -10.71 35.68 -38.20
CA GLY A 49 -9.52 36.53 -38.20
C GLY A 49 -9.15 37.19 -36.85
N ARG A 50 -9.93 36.94 -35.77
CA ARG A 50 -9.73 37.58 -34.46
C ARG A 50 -9.02 36.71 -33.42
N GLY A 51 -8.62 35.49 -33.81
CA GLY A 51 -7.91 34.57 -32.94
C GLY A 51 -8.80 33.90 -31.88
N SER A 52 -8.17 33.47 -30.79
CA SER A 52 -8.81 32.76 -29.68
C SER A 52 -8.28 33.26 -28.34
N VAL A 53 -9.15 33.32 -27.32
CA VAL A 53 -8.80 33.75 -25.97
C VAL A 53 -9.07 32.66 -24.95
N VAL A 54 -8.41 32.76 -23.80
CA VAL A 54 -8.74 32.00 -22.59
C VAL A 54 -9.50 32.96 -21.69
N ASP A 55 -10.80 32.74 -21.49
CA ASP A 55 -11.65 33.64 -20.69
C ASP A 55 -11.34 33.52 -19.19
N ALA A 56 -11.04 32.31 -18.71
CA ALA A 56 -10.61 32.03 -17.34
C ALA A 56 -9.67 30.82 -17.29
N VAL A 57 -8.69 30.86 -16.39
CA VAL A 57 -7.86 29.70 -16.06
C VAL A 57 -8.66 28.80 -15.12
N ASP A 58 -8.87 27.56 -15.54
CA ASP A 58 -9.53 26.54 -14.73
C ASP A 58 -8.71 26.25 -13.46
N PRO A 59 -9.31 26.29 -12.25
CA PRO A 59 -8.62 25.95 -11.00
C PRO A 59 -7.92 24.59 -11.06
N VAL A 60 -8.49 23.61 -11.76
CA VAL A 60 -7.86 22.28 -11.94
C VAL A 60 -6.48 22.41 -12.58
N VAL A 61 -6.29 23.32 -13.53
CA VAL A 61 -4.96 23.54 -14.14
C VAL A 61 -3.96 24.07 -13.12
N ILE A 62 -4.38 24.97 -12.23
CA ILE A 62 -3.50 25.53 -11.19
C ILE A 62 -3.13 24.43 -10.19
N GLU A 63 -4.11 23.66 -9.71
CA GLU A 63 -3.87 22.63 -8.70
C GLU A 63 -3.11 21.41 -9.27
N SER A 64 -3.38 21.00 -10.52
CA SER A 64 -2.56 19.99 -11.20
C SER A 64 -1.13 20.47 -11.42
N ALA A 65 -0.92 21.74 -11.77
CA ALA A 65 0.42 22.30 -11.90
C ALA A 65 1.13 22.41 -10.54
N ALA A 66 0.40 22.68 -9.45
CA ALA A 66 0.93 22.66 -8.08
C ALA A 66 1.38 21.24 -7.68
N ALA A 67 0.57 20.22 -7.92
CA ALA A 67 0.93 18.83 -7.68
C ALA A 67 2.16 18.40 -8.50
N LEU A 68 2.19 18.74 -9.79
CA LEU A 68 3.35 18.49 -10.65
C LEU A 68 4.61 19.21 -10.14
N ALA A 69 4.49 20.44 -9.65
CA ALA A 69 5.62 21.19 -9.10
C ALA A 69 6.16 20.57 -7.80
N ARG A 70 5.28 20.06 -6.93
CA ARG A 70 5.66 19.36 -5.70
C ARG A 70 6.40 18.07 -6.00
N HIS A 71 5.92 17.29 -6.97
CA HIS A 71 6.40 15.93 -7.22
C HIS A 71 7.47 15.81 -8.30
N LEU A 72 7.36 16.50 -9.44
CA LEU A 72 8.35 16.46 -10.52
C LEU A 72 9.52 17.43 -10.26
N ARG A 73 10.26 17.19 -9.17
CA ARG A 73 11.49 17.91 -8.86
C ARG A 73 12.63 17.46 -9.77
N GLN A 74 13.59 18.35 -10.01
CA GLN A 74 14.78 18.06 -10.81
C GLN A 74 15.51 16.81 -10.26
N GLY A 75 15.86 15.89 -11.15
CA GLY A 75 16.54 14.63 -10.81
C GLY A 75 15.61 13.51 -10.33
N ARG A 76 14.33 13.78 -10.06
CA ARG A 76 13.36 12.73 -9.68
C ARG A 76 12.80 12.04 -10.93
N ASN A 77 12.63 10.73 -10.84
CA ASN A 77 12.00 9.95 -11.91
C ASN A 77 10.51 10.36 -12.04
N ARG A 78 10.09 10.72 -13.26
CA ARG A 78 8.72 11.16 -13.57
C ARG A 78 7.65 10.13 -13.20
N LEU A 79 7.93 8.84 -13.40
CA LEU A 79 6.98 7.77 -13.12
C LEU A 79 6.76 7.61 -11.61
N LEU A 80 7.82 7.71 -10.81
CA LEU A 80 7.68 7.73 -9.35
C LEU A 80 6.89 8.96 -8.88
N ALA A 81 7.21 10.14 -9.42
CA ALA A 81 6.49 11.38 -9.11
C ALA A 81 4.99 11.31 -9.49
N MET A 82 4.64 10.54 -10.52
CA MET A 82 3.25 10.29 -10.89
C MET A 82 2.52 9.47 -9.83
N LEU A 83 3.17 8.45 -9.27
CA LEU A 83 2.59 7.66 -8.17
C LEU A 83 2.47 8.48 -6.88
N ASP A 84 3.44 9.36 -6.59
CA ASP A 84 3.34 10.30 -5.46
C ASP A 84 2.14 11.25 -5.61
N TRP A 85 1.93 11.81 -6.81
CA TRP A 85 0.74 12.62 -7.10
C TRP A 85 -0.53 11.78 -6.96
N PHE A 86 -0.57 10.58 -7.53
CA PHE A 86 -1.75 9.73 -7.45
C PHE A 86 -2.11 9.35 -6.01
N ALA A 87 -1.11 9.06 -5.17
CA ALA A 87 -1.28 8.83 -3.75
C ALA A 87 -1.80 10.09 -3.02
N GLU A 88 -1.21 11.26 -3.26
CA GLU A 88 -1.64 12.53 -2.65
C GLU A 88 -3.10 12.86 -2.98
N ALA A 89 -3.52 12.65 -4.23
CA ALA A 89 -4.90 12.90 -4.66
C ALA A 89 -5.94 12.02 -3.92
N GLY A 90 -5.52 10.88 -3.37
CA GLY A 90 -6.38 10.00 -2.57
C GLY A 90 -6.38 10.26 -1.07
N MET A 91 -5.59 11.22 -0.58
CA MET A 91 -5.48 11.47 0.85
C MET A 91 -6.74 12.18 1.39
N PRO A 92 -7.21 11.82 2.60
CA PRO A 92 -8.28 12.55 3.26
C PRO A 92 -7.94 14.02 3.41
N GLN A 93 -8.89 14.89 3.05
CA GLN A 93 -8.68 16.33 3.11
C GLN A 93 -9.09 16.89 4.46
N GLN A 94 -8.29 17.83 4.97
CA GLN A 94 -8.71 18.65 6.09
C GLN A 94 -9.86 19.58 5.66
N PRO A 95 -10.81 19.91 6.54
CA PRO A 95 -11.85 20.88 6.23
C PRO A 95 -11.25 22.20 5.74
N GLY A 96 -11.67 22.64 4.54
CA GLY A 96 -11.18 23.87 3.91
C GLY A 96 -9.87 23.74 3.12
N ALA A 97 -9.24 22.57 3.09
CA ALA A 97 -8.11 22.31 2.19
C ALA A 97 -8.58 22.22 0.72
N VAL A 98 -7.69 22.57 -0.22
CA VAL A 98 -7.97 22.47 -1.65
C VAL A 98 -7.78 21.03 -2.13
N GLN A 99 -8.73 20.53 -2.91
CA GLN A 99 -8.64 19.19 -3.51
C GLN A 99 -7.50 19.09 -4.50
N VAL A 100 -6.62 18.11 -4.29
CA VAL A 100 -5.59 17.75 -5.27
C VAL A 100 -6.28 17.01 -6.42
N PRO A 101 -6.21 17.52 -7.66
CA PRO A 101 -6.88 16.88 -8.78
C PRO A 101 -6.29 15.51 -9.09
N GLU A 102 -7.11 14.64 -9.67
CA GLU A 102 -6.65 13.35 -10.17
C GLU A 102 -5.61 13.52 -11.29
N PRO A 103 -4.48 12.78 -11.24
CA PRO A 103 -3.58 12.70 -12.39
C PRO A 103 -4.23 11.98 -13.57
N PRO A 104 -3.69 12.16 -14.79
CA PRO A 104 -4.13 11.38 -15.95
C PRO A 104 -3.93 9.87 -15.73
N VAL A 105 -5.02 9.11 -15.81
CA VAL A 105 -5.05 7.67 -15.54
C VAL A 105 -4.03 6.89 -16.37
N ASP A 106 -3.87 7.22 -17.64
CA ASP A 106 -2.90 6.52 -18.51
C ASP A 106 -1.45 6.70 -18.02
N ALA A 107 -1.12 7.88 -17.50
CA ALA A 107 0.20 8.14 -16.94
C ALA A 107 0.41 7.40 -15.60
N VAL A 108 -0.65 7.27 -14.79
CA VAL A 108 -0.62 6.45 -13.56
C VAL A 108 -0.40 4.99 -13.92
N ARG A 109 -1.15 4.46 -14.89
CA ARG A 109 -1.01 3.07 -15.34
C ARG A 109 0.38 2.77 -15.89
N GLU A 110 0.92 3.66 -16.71
CA GLU A 110 2.30 3.56 -17.21
C GLU A 110 3.30 3.49 -16.04
N ALA A 111 3.14 4.37 -15.05
CA ALA A 111 3.99 4.39 -13.87
C ALA A 111 3.89 3.12 -13.03
N LEU A 112 2.67 2.63 -12.77
CA LEU A 112 2.43 1.38 -12.04
C LEU A 112 3.10 0.20 -12.75
N VAL A 113 2.85 0.02 -14.06
CA VAL A 113 3.44 -1.08 -14.84
C VAL A 113 4.97 -1.01 -14.84
N TRP A 114 5.55 0.19 -14.97
CA TRP A 114 6.99 0.35 -14.94
C TRP A 114 7.58 0.00 -13.57
N VAL A 115 6.97 0.48 -12.48
CA VAL A 115 7.42 0.19 -11.12
C VAL A 115 7.32 -1.30 -10.81
N LEU A 116 6.17 -1.91 -11.10
CA LEU A 116 5.90 -3.33 -10.81
C LEU A 116 6.83 -4.26 -11.59
N ARG A 117 7.22 -3.90 -12.82
CA ARG A 117 8.25 -4.64 -13.57
C ARG A 117 9.62 -4.65 -12.89
N GLY A 118 9.91 -3.62 -12.10
CA GLY A 118 11.17 -3.49 -11.37
C GLY A 118 11.18 -4.10 -9.98
N THR A 119 10.09 -4.76 -9.54
CA THR A 119 10.00 -5.34 -8.21
C THR A 119 10.71 -6.69 -8.13
N VAL A 120 11.19 -7.02 -6.94
CA VAL A 120 11.81 -8.32 -6.67
C VAL A 120 10.82 -9.46 -6.91
N SER A 121 9.57 -9.28 -6.47
CA SER A 121 8.53 -10.30 -6.64
C SER A 121 8.29 -10.59 -8.12
N HIS A 122 8.19 -9.56 -8.97
CA HIS A 122 8.04 -9.76 -10.41
C HIS A 122 9.27 -10.43 -11.04
N GLN A 123 10.47 -9.98 -10.68
CA GLN A 123 11.72 -10.57 -11.18
C GLN A 123 11.84 -12.05 -10.80
N LEU A 124 11.50 -12.40 -9.57
CA LEU A 124 11.50 -13.78 -9.09
C LEU A 124 10.50 -14.64 -9.87
N ILE A 125 9.29 -14.13 -10.15
CA ILE A 125 8.29 -14.84 -10.94
C ILE A 125 8.77 -15.06 -12.38
N GLU A 126 9.38 -14.05 -13.01
CA GLU A 126 9.90 -14.18 -14.37
C GLU A 126 11.07 -15.18 -14.44
N VAL A 127 11.96 -15.17 -13.43
CA VAL A 127 13.01 -16.19 -13.32
C VAL A 127 12.41 -17.57 -13.10
N ALA A 128 11.40 -17.70 -12.23
CA ALA A 128 10.76 -18.97 -11.93
C ALA A 128 10.07 -19.57 -13.17
N ARG A 129 9.36 -18.74 -13.94
CA ARG A 129 8.77 -19.14 -15.23
C ARG A 129 9.83 -19.58 -16.25
N SER A 130 10.96 -18.89 -16.29
CA SER A 130 12.07 -19.26 -17.19
C SER A 130 12.69 -20.60 -16.77
N ALA A 131 12.88 -20.82 -15.47
CA ALA A 131 13.43 -22.04 -14.90
C ALA A 131 12.55 -23.27 -15.18
N ALA A 132 11.23 -23.12 -15.18
CA ALA A 132 10.28 -24.20 -15.50
C ALA A 132 10.53 -24.85 -16.86
N THR A 133 11.14 -24.10 -17.81
CA THR A 133 11.43 -24.60 -19.17
C THR A 133 12.88 -25.05 -19.36
N ALA A 134 13.74 -24.90 -18.35
CA ALA A 134 15.19 -24.99 -18.47
C ALA A 134 15.85 -26.16 -17.70
N GLY A 135 15.06 -26.97 -16.98
CA GLY A 135 15.53 -28.18 -16.26
C GLY A 135 16.07 -27.92 -14.85
N ASP A 136 16.51 -28.99 -14.17
CA ASP A 136 16.79 -29.03 -12.73
C ASP A 136 17.83 -28.00 -12.25
N GLU A 137 18.93 -27.80 -13.01
CA GLU A 137 19.95 -26.79 -12.66
C GLU A 137 19.38 -25.37 -12.58
N ALA A 138 18.39 -25.06 -13.43
CA ALA A 138 17.71 -23.76 -13.41
C ALA A 138 16.75 -23.64 -12.22
N GLN A 139 16.15 -24.75 -11.78
CA GLN A 139 15.32 -24.78 -10.58
C GLN A 139 16.17 -24.56 -9.31
N ASP A 140 17.33 -25.20 -9.20
CA ASP A 140 18.26 -24.99 -8.09
C ASP A 140 18.75 -23.53 -8.05
N ALA A 141 19.05 -22.95 -9.21
CA ALA A 141 19.41 -21.54 -9.34
C ALA A 141 18.27 -20.60 -8.90
N LEU A 142 17.01 -20.94 -9.17
CA LEU A 142 15.83 -20.21 -8.68
C LEU A 142 15.78 -20.25 -7.16
N TYR A 143 15.87 -21.42 -6.53
CA TYR A 143 15.84 -21.56 -5.07
C TYR A 143 16.97 -20.77 -4.40
N ALA A 144 18.20 -20.85 -4.94
CA ALA A 144 19.34 -20.09 -4.43
C ALA A 144 19.14 -18.57 -4.58
N LEU A 145 18.62 -18.12 -5.72
CA LEU A 145 18.31 -16.71 -5.95
C LEU A 145 17.21 -16.20 -5.01
N ALA A 146 16.11 -16.94 -4.89
CA ALA A 146 14.99 -16.60 -4.02
C ALA A 146 15.44 -16.50 -2.56
N ARG A 147 16.19 -17.48 -2.04
CA ARG A 147 16.77 -17.44 -0.70
C ARG A 147 17.68 -16.23 -0.49
N ARG A 148 18.54 -15.91 -1.45
CA ARG A 148 19.42 -14.71 -1.36
C ARG A 148 18.61 -13.41 -1.34
N MET A 149 17.62 -13.28 -2.22
CA MET A 149 16.81 -12.07 -2.35
C MET A 149 15.87 -11.87 -1.14
N ILE A 150 15.32 -12.96 -0.59
CA ILE A 150 14.46 -12.91 0.60
C ILE A 150 15.32 -12.72 1.86
N GLY A 151 16.40 -13.49 2.02
CA GLY A 151 17.29 -13.42 3.18
C GLY A 151 18.01 -12.07 3.34
N SER A 152 18.35 -11.40 2.24
CA SER A 152 18.97 -10.06 2.27
C SER A 152 18.05 -8.95 2.78
N ARG A 153 16.74 -9.20 2.92
CA ARG A 153 15.77 -8.21 3.40
C ARG A 153 15.58 -8.23 4.93
N GLY A 154 16.07 -9.26 5.62
CA GLY A 154 15.87 -9.42 7.07
C GLY A 154 14.40 -9.34 7.50
N HIS A 155 13.46 -9.60 6.58
CA HIS A 155 12.04 -9.43 6.81
C HIS A 155 11.55 -10.58 7.66
N ARG A 156 11.20 -10.29 8.91
CA ARG A 156 10.38 -11.16 9.76
C ARG A 156 8.94 -10.66 9.68
N GLY A 157 7.97 -11.55 9.81
CA GLY A 157 6.57 -11.16 9.95
C GLY A 157 6.38 -10.20 11.13
N VAL A 158 5.23 -9.53 11.18
CA VAL A 158 4.85 -8.73 12.34
C VAL A 158 4.09 -9.63 13.31
N ALA A 159 4.53 -9.70 14.57
CA ALA A 159 3.82 -10.44 15.60
C ALA A 159 2.44 -9.82 15.87
N HIS A 160 1.49 -10.66 16.27
CA HIS A 160 0.11 -10.23 16.54
C HIS A 160 0.08 -9.12 17.61
N PRO A 161 -0.64 -7.99 17.40
CA PRO A 161 -0.58 -6.85 18.31
C PRO A 161 -0.93 -7.17 19.77
N ALA A 162 -1.86 -8.09 20.00
CA ALA A 162 -2.22 -8.54 21.35
C ALA A 162 -1.08 -9.28 22.06
N LEU A 163 -0.30 -10.09 21.33
CA LEU A 163 0.85 -10.80 21.88
C LEU A 163 1.98 -9.82 22.20
N VAL A 164 2.23 -8.86 21.31
CA VAL A 164 3.19 -7.79 21.55
C VAL A 164 2.79 -6.97 22.78
N ARG A 165 1.52 -6.58 22.89
CA ARG A 165 1.03 -5.84 24.06
C ARG A 165 1.21 -6.64 25.35
N ALA A 166 0.89 -7.94 25.33
CA ALA A 166 1.02 -8.80 26.51
C ALA A 166 2.48 -8.90 26.97
N ALA A 167 3.42 -9.12 26.03
CA ALA A 167 4.85 -9.15 26.34
C ALA A 167 5.34 -7.81 26.91
N LEU A 168 4.96 -6.69 26.29
CA LEU A 168 5.32 -5.36 26.77
C LEU A 168 4.75 -5.04 28.16
N LEU A 169 3.54 -5.52 28.49
CA LEU A 169 2.95 -5.37 29.82
C LEU A 169 3.62 -6.27 30.87
N ALA A 170 4.15 -7.42 30.46
CA ALA A 170 4.85 -8.38 31.30
C ALA A 170 6.35 -8.08 31.45
N ASP A 171 6.87 -7.07 30.74
CA ASP A 171 8.30 -6.78 30.62
C ASP A 171 9.10 -7.98 30.06
N GLU A 172 8.48 -8.68 29.10
CA GLU A 172 9.05 -9.83 28.40
C GLU A 172 9.52 -9.43 26.98
N ASP A 173 10.43 -10.23 26.42
CA ASP A 173 10.89 -10.06 25.04
C ASP A 173 9.71 -10.12 24.06
N VAL A 174 9.66 -9.14 23.16
CA VAL A 174 8.61 -9.07 22.14
C VAL A 174 8.75 -10.27 21.21
N PRO A 175 7.66 -11.04 20.98
CA PRO A 175 7.71 -12.20 20.11
C PRO A 175 8.14 -11.80 18.70
N GLU A 176 9.03 -12.60 18.12
CA GLU A 176 9.40 -12.48 16.71
C GLU A 176 8.22 -12.95 15.84
N GLY A 177 7.98 -12.28 14.70
CA GLY A 177 7.02 -12.79 13.72
C GLY A 177 7.60 -13.92 12.86
N PRO A 178 6.75 -14.59 12.06
CA PRO A 178 7.13 -15.79 11.31
C PRO A 178 8.29 -15.55 10.34
N GLU A 179 9.11 -16.58 10.15
CA GLU A 179 10.17 -16.56 9.15
C GLU A 179 9.61 -16.62 7.74
N PHE A 180 10.08 -15.71 6.88
CA PHE A 180 9.64 -15.61 5.49
C PHE A 180 10.26 -16.64 4.54
N GLN A 181 10.92 -17.69 5.04
CA GLN A 181 11.53 -18.72 4.18
C GLN A 181 10.49 -19.45 3.31
N GLY A 182 9.26 -19.59 3.79
CA GLY A 182 8.13 -20.15 3.04
C GLY A 182 7.79 -19.41 1.74
N MET A 183 8.18 -18.13 1.59
CA MET A 183 8.01 -17.40 0.32
C MET A 183 8.76 -18.06 -0.84
N VAL A 184 9.88 -18.73 -0.56
CA VAL A 184 10.67 -19.40 -1.60
C VAL A 184 9.82 -20.51 -2.25
N HIS A 185 9.08 -21.28 -1.44
CA HIS A 185 8.19 -22.34 -1.93
C HIS A 185 6.99 -21.76 -2.68
N LEU A 186 6.46 -20.62 -2.26
CA LEU A 186 5.38 -19.95 -2.99
C LEU A 186 5.85 -19.44 -4.37
N VAL A 187 7.03 -18.81 -4.44
CA VAL A 187 7.66 -18.36 -5.69
C VAL A 187 7.93 -19.54 -6.61
N ALA A 188 8.46 -20.64 -6.07
CA ALA A 188 8.68 -21.86 -6.83
C ALA A 188 7.36 -22.44 -7.35
N ALA A 189 6.31 -22.49 -6.54
CA ALA A 189 5.02 -23.04 -6.94
C ALA A 189 4.34 -22.22 -8.04
N ILE A 190 4.50 -20.89 -8.00
CA ILE A 190 4.02 -19.99 -9.05
C ILE A 190 4.73 -20.25 -10.39
N GLY A 191 6.05 -20.46 -10.37
CA GLY A 191 6.84 -20.60 -11.60
C GLY A 191 6.89 -22.01 -12.15
N LEU A 192 7.16 -22.99 -11.29
CA LEU A 192 7.36 -24.41 -11.62
C LEU A 192 6.04 -25.20 -11.59
N GLY A 193 5.05 -24.73 -10.83
CA GLY A 193 3.80 -25.44 -10.56
C GLY A 193 3.75 -25.95 -9.12
N ALA A 194 2.55 -25.93 -8.52
CA ALA A 194 2.33 -26.38 -7.14
C ALA A 194 2.72 -27.86 -6.94
N GLN A 195 2.52 -28.69 -7.96
CA GLN A 195 2.82 -30.11 -7.94
C GLN A 195 4.32 -30.40 -7.85
N GLU A 196 5.15 -29.54 -8.45
CA GLU A 196 6.62 -29.68 -8.41
C GLU A 196 7.20 -29.31 -7.05
N VAL A 197 6.49 -28.50 -6.26
CA VAL A 197 6.89 -28.08 -4.90
C VAL A 197 6.39 -29.06 -3.84
N GLY A 198 5.20 -29.62 -4.04
CA GLY A 198 4.56 -30.57 -3.12
C GLY A 198 3.75 -29.92 -2.00
N ALA A 199 2.72 -30.64 -1.53
CA ALA A 199 1.78 -30.18 -0.51
C ALA A 199 2.45 -29.72 0.80
N ASP A 200 3.47 -30.42 1.30
CA ASP A 200 4.08 -30.11 2.60
C ASP A 200 4.79 -28.74 2.58
N ALA A 201 5.59 -28.48 1.54
CA ALA A 201 6.28 -27.20 1.38
C ALA A 201 5.31 -26.03 1.12
N LEU A 202 4.20 -26.29 0.43
CA LEU A 202 3.12 -25.32 0.27
C LEU A 202 2.37 -25.06 1.58
N ALA A 203 2.18 -26.08 2.40
CA ALA A 203 1.55 -25.94 3.71
C ALA A 203 2.39 -25.10 4.67
N GLU A 204 3.71 -25.30 4.67
CA GLU A 204 4.65 -24.44 5.40
C GLU A 204 4.56 -23.00 4.91
N ALA A 205 4.51 -22.78 3.58
CA ALA A 205 4.37 -21.45 3.00
C ALA A 205 3.06 -20.78 3.41
N PHE A 206 1.91 -21.45 3.28
CA PHE A 206 0.61 -20.88 3.62
C PHE A 206 0.44 -20.66 5.12
N GLY A 207 0.94 -21.58 5.94
CA GLY A 207 0.97 -21.44 7.39
C GLY A 207 1.83 -20.25 7.85
N ALA A 208 3.01 -20.04 7.24
CA ALA A 208 3.87 -18.90 7.55
C ALA A 208 3.21 -17.54 7.22
N TYR A 209 2.32 -17.51 6.23
CA TYR A 209 1.52 -16.34 5.89
C TYR A 209 0.26 -16.16 6.74
N GLY A 210 -0.05 -17.12 7.63
CA GLY A 210 -1.29 -17.15 8.40
C GLY A 210 -2.53 -17.20 7.51
N MET A 211 -2.41 -17.76 6.30
CA MET A 211 -3.48 -17.74 5.30
C MET A 211 -4.72 -18.45 5.86
N PHE A 212 -5.84 -17.72 5.93
CA PHE A 212 -7.11 -18.16 6.53
C PHE A 212 -7.01 -18.65 7.99
N GLY A 213 -5.96 -18.25 8.72
CA GLY A 213 -5.76 -18.62 10.12
C GLY A 213 -5.50 -20.12 10.34
N LEU A 214 -5.17 -20.84 9.28
CA LEU A 214 -4.89 -22.28 9.33
C LEU A 214 -3.44 -22.54 9.70
N THR A 215 -3.22 -23.58 10.50
CA THR A 215 -1.87 -24.05 10.85
C THR A 215 -1.20 -24.75 9.68
N VAL A 216 0.12 -24.97 9.76
CA VAL A 216 0.85 -25.79 8.78
C VAL A 216 0.24 -27.19 8.70
N GLU A 217 -0.14 -27.77 9.83
CA GLU A 217 -0.76 -29.10 9.89
C GLU A 217 -2.15 -29.12 9.23
N ASP A 218 -2.94 -28.07 9.38
CA ASP A 218 -4.24 -27.95 8.72
C ASP A 218 -4.09 -27.83 7.21
N TRP A 219 -3.13 -27.01 6.75
CA TRP A 219 -2.80 -26.90 5.35
C TRP A 219 -2.27 -28.21 4.77
N ALA A 220 -1.34 -28.88 5.45
CA ALA A 220 -0.76 -30.15 5.00
C ALA A 220 -1.83 -31.23 4.85
N ARG A 221 -2.78 -31.30 5.81
CA ARG A 221 -3.93 -32.20 5.73
C ARG A 221 -4.80 -31.91 4.52
N MET A 222 -5.14 -30.64 4.29
CA MET A 222 -6.03 -30.23 3.20
C MET A 222 -5.37 -30.42 1.83
N LEU A 223 -4.13 -29.96 1.66
CA LEU A 223 -3.38 -30.07 0.42
C LEU A 223 -3.06 -31.54 0.10
N GLY A 224 -2.67 -32.33 1.09
CA GLY A 224 -2.44 -33.76 0.92
C GLY A 224 -3.71 -34.52 0.54
N ALA A 225 -4.86 -34.14 1.09
CA ALA A 225 -6.15 -34.70 0.67
C ALA A 225 -6.47 -34.34 -0.79
N ALA A 226 -6.23 -33.09 -1.19
CA ALA A 226 -6.40 -32.65 -2.58
C ALA A 226 -5.49 -33.41 -3.56
N GLU A 227 -4.21 -33.64 -3.23
CA GLU A 227 -3.28 -34.43 -4.04
C GLU A 227 -3.74 -35.88 -4.23
N ARG A 228 -4.37 -36.47 -3.20
CA ARG A 228 -4.97 -37.81 -3.27
C ARG A 228 -6.33 -37.85 -3.97
N GLY A 229 -6.88 -36.70 -4.39
CA GLY A 229 -8.22 -36.59 -4.96
C GLY A 229 -9.35 -36.73 -3.94
N GLU A 230 -9.04 -36.62 -2.64
CA GLU A 230 -9.95 -36.71 -1.51
C GLU A 230 -10.47 -35.30 -1.15
N GLY A 231 -11.22 -34.66 -2.04
CA GLY A 231 -11.76 -33.31 -1.78
C GLY A 231 -12.15 -32.54 -3.04
N PRO A 232 -12.64 -31.30 -2.88
CA PRO A 232 -12.83 -30.42 -4.02
C PRO A 232 -11.48 -30.17 -4.71
N PRO A 233 -11.44 -30.15 -6.06
CA PRO A 233 -10.21 -29.91 -6.79
C PRO A 233 -9.65 -28.53 -6.45
N VAL A 234 -8.36 -28.47 -6.11
CA VAL A 234 -7.65 -27.20 -5.91
C VAL A 234 -7.27 -26.63 -7.28
N ASP A 235 -7.77 -25.45 -7.61
CA ASP A 235 -7.37 -24.73 -8.82
C ASP A 235 -6.03 -24.04 -8.61
N TRP A 236 -4.95 -24.79 -8.86
CA TRP A 236 -3.58 -24.29 -8.80
C TRP A 236 -3.30 -23.17 -9.82
N GLY A 237 -4.13 -23.04 -10.87
CA GLY A 237 -4.07 -21.93 -11.81
C GLY A 237 -4.35 -20.58 -11.13
N LEU A 238 -5.09 -20.55 -10.03
CA LEU A 238 -5.32 -19.34 -9.23
C LEU A 238 -4.03 -18.78 -8.65
N LEU A 239 -3.08 -19.61 -8.18
CA LEU A 239 -1.79 -19.12 -7.68
C LEU A 239 -1.01 -18.38 -8.76
N GLN A 240 -1.01 -18.92 -9.98
CA GLN A 240 -0.35 -18.27 -11.12
C GLN A 240 -1.07 -17.00 -11.57
N GLN A 241 -2.39 -16.96 -11.48
CA GLN A 241 -3.19 -15.77 -11.76
C GLN A 241 -2.94 -14.67 -10.72
N HIS A 242 -2.90 -15.01 -9.42
CA HIS A 242 -2.58 -14.08 -8.34
C HIS A 242 -1.13 -13.58 -8.42
N ALA A 243 -0.23 -14.36 -9.00
CA ALA A 243 1.13 -13.93 -9.29
C ALA A 243 1.26 -12.95 -10.47
N ASP A 244 0.25 -12.85 -11.34
CA ASP A 244 0.23 -11.82 -12.37
C ASP A 244 -0.11 -10.45 -11.77
N ILE A 245 0.91 -9.78 -11.24
CA ILE A 245 0.76 -8.44 -10.67
C ILE A 245 0.57 -7.35 -11.73
N LEU A 246 0.80 -7.65 -13.03
CA LEU A 246 0.69 -6.65 -14.10
C LEU A 246 -0.67 -6.69 -14.79
N GLY A 247 -1.26 -7.87 -14.94
CA GLY A 247 -2.54 -8.08 -15.62
C GLY A 247 -3.69 -7.26 -15.03
N PRO A 248 -3.94 -7.29 -13.71
CA PRO A 248 -4.97 -6.48 -13.07
C PRO A 248 -4.79 -4.99 -13.35
N VAL A 249 -3.57 -4.47 -13.15
CA VAL A 249 -3.24 -3.05 -13.39
C VAL A 249 -3.42 -2.66 -14.86
N ARG A 250 -3.14 -3.54 -15.82
CA ARG A 250 -3.34 -3.23 -17.25
C ARG A 250 -4.81 -3.19 -17.65
N ARG A 251 -5.64 -4.04 -17.03
CA ARG A 251 -7.06 -4.19 -17.37
C ARG A 251 -7.97 -3.22 -16.62
N ALA A 252 -7.59 -2.82 -15.41
CA ALA A 252 -8.40 -1.96 -14.55
C ALA A 252 -8.77 -0.64 -15.24
N SER A 253 -10.02 -0.22 -15.18
CA SER A 253 -10.48 1.11 -15.54
C SER A 253 -9.85 2.19 -14.64
N GLY A 254 -10.00 3.46 -15.02
CA GLY A 254 -9.56 4.56 -14.15
C GLY A 254 -10.28 4.56 -12.80
N GLU A 255 -11.57 4.23 -12.80
CA GLU A 255 -12.40 4.14 -11.60
C GLU A 255 -11.94 3.03 -10.67
N GLU A 256 -11.61 1.85 -11.22
CA GLU A 256 -11.07 0.73 -10.45
C GLU A 256 -9.72 1.08 -9.80
N LEU A 257 -8.83 1.79 -10.50
CA LEU A 257 -7.56 2.25 -9.92
C LEU A 257 -7.78 3.28 -8.79
N MET A 258 -8.72 4.21 -8.96
CA MET A 258 -9.07 5.19 -7.92
C MET A 258 -9.73 4.51 -6.70
N ARG A 259 -10.57 3.50 -6.94
CA ARG A 259 -11.17 2.68 -5.88
C ARG A 259 -10.11 1.91 -5.12
N ALA A 260 -9.22 1.19 -5.82
CA ALA A 260 -8.11 0.47 -5.20
C ALA A 260 -7.22 1.39 -4.35
N ARG A 261 -6.94 2.60 -4.81
CA ARG A 261 -6.24 3.62 -4.01
C ARG A 261 -7.03 3.98 -2.75
N THR A 262 -8.33 4.21 -2.87
CA THR A 262 -9.20 4.57 -1.74
C THR A 262 -9.20 3.46 -0.69
N VAL A 263 -9.35 2.21 -1.12
CA VAL A 263 -9.24 1.01 -0.28
C VAL A 263 -7.88 0.96 0.41
N LEU A 264 -6.78 1.11 -0.33
CA LEU A 264 -5.43 1.08 0.24
C LEU A 264 -5.22 2.16 1.31
N VAL A 265 -5.60 3.41 1.03
CA VAL A 265 -5.45 4.54 1.96
C VAL A 265 -6.34 4.33 3.20
N GLY A 266 -7.57 3.86 3.02
CA GLY A 266 -8.49 3.58 4.10
C GLY A 266 -8.04 2.42 5.00
N LEU A 267 -7.67 1.28 4.40
CA LEU A 267 -7.11 0.14 5.12
C LEU A 267 -5.84 0.50 5.89
N ARG A 268 -5.04 1.47 5.41
CA ARG A 268 -3.88 1.96 6.17
C ARG A 268 -4.28 2.62 7.49
N GLY A 269 -5.40 3.34 7.53
CA GLY A 269 -5.95 3.88 8.78
C GLY A 269 -6.39 2.77 9.73
N PHE A 270 -7.11 1.77 9.22
CA PHE A 270 -7.56 0.61 10.00
C PHE A 270 -6.40 -0.22 10.54
N TYR A 271 -5.41 -0.49 9.70
CA TYR A 271 -4.21 -1.21 10.11
C TYR A 271 -3.38 -0.43 11.13
N ALA A 272 -3.31 0.90 11.03
CA ALA A 272 -2.67 1.71 12.06
C ALA A 272 -3.38 1.53 13.42
N MET A 273 -4.71 1.59 13.47
CA MET A 273 -5.46 1.34 14.70
C MET A 273 -5.26 -0.10 15.21
N TYR A 274 -5.26 -1.08 14.32
CA TYR A 274 -4.97 -2.48 14.65
C TYR A 274 -3.60 -2.63 15.34
N MET A 275 -2.55 -2.05 14.75
CA MET A 275 -1.19 -2.13 15.27
C MET A 275 -0.95 -1.32 16.54
N MET A 276 -1.58 -0.14 16.67
CA MET A 276 -1.39 0.73 17.84
C MET A 276 -1.93 0.10 19.14
N HIS A 277 -2.77 -0.94 19.05
CA HIS A 277 -3.11 -1.75 20.21
C HIS A 277 -1.88 -2.36 20.89
N ALA A 278 -0.85 -2.75 20.13
CA ALA A 278 0.44 -3.20 20.66
C ALA A 278 1.12 -2.11 21.51
N LEU A 279 1.01 -0.85 21.10
CA LEU A 279 1.62 0.31 21.75
C LEU A 279 0.69 0.96 22.77
N PHE A 280 0.01 0.13 23.57
CA PHE A 280 -0.83 0.56 24.69
C PHE A 280 -2.00 1.49 24.35
N MET A 281 -2.41 1.60 23.08
CA MET A 281 -3.61 2.36 22.72
C MET A 281 -4.80 1.88 23.57
N PRO A 282 -5.58 2.78 24.21
CA PRO A 282 -6.71 2.39 25.04
C PRO A 282 -7.67 1.52 24.25
N ASP A 283 -8.14 0.45 24.88
CA ASP A 283 -8.93 -0.55 24.20
C ASP A 283 -10.42 -0.35 24.45
N THR A 284 -11.06 0.43 23.58
CA THR A 284 -12.52 0.65 23.63
C THR A 284 -13.25 -0.54 23.01
N PRO A 285 -14.54 -0.75 23.35
CA PRO A 285 -15.34 -1.80 22.72
C PRO A 285 -15.37 -1.71 21.18
N GLY A 286 -15.43 -0.49 20.62
CA GLY A 286 -15.41 -0.29 19.17
C GLY A 286 -14.07 -0.65 18.53
N LEU A 287 -12.94 -0.31 19.18
CA LEU A 287 -11.60 -0.69 18.70
C LEU A 287 -11.38 -2.20 18.81
N ALA A 288 -11.85 -2.84 19.89
CA ALA A 288 -11.79 -4.28 20.04
C ALA A 288 -12.57 -5.00 18.93
N ALA A 289 -13.82 -4.60 18.71
CA ALA A 289 -14.64 -5.16 17.65
C ALA A 289 -14.00 -5.00 16.25
N LEU A 290 -13.26 -3.91 16.01
CA LEU A 290 -12.60 -3.66 14.73
C LEU A 290 -11.46 -4.64 14.50
N ARG A 291 -10.67 -4.92 15.55
CA ARG A 291 -9.62 -5.93 15.50
C ARG A 291 -10.21 -7.33 15.34
N ASP A 292 -11.27 -7.65 16.08
CA ASP A 292 -11.98 -8.93 15.94
C ASP A 292 -12.48 -9.14 14.50
N LEU A 293 -12.95 -8.09 13.82
CA LEU A 293 -13.34 -8.20 12.41
C LEU A 293 -12.13 -8.53 11.51
N ILE A 294 -11.00 -7.84 11.68
CA ILE A 294 -9.76 -8.12 10.94
C ILE A 294 -9.27 -9.55 11.20
N ASP A 295 -9.27 -9.97 12.46
CA ASP A 295 -8.79 -11.28 12.89
C ASP A 295 -9.72 -12.40 12.44
N SER A 296 -11.04 -12.18 12.45
CA SER A 296 -12.02 -13.16 11.94
C SER A 296 -11.88 -13.42 10.44
N TRP A 297 -11.37 -12.45 9.67
CA TRP A 297 -11.03 -12.62 8.26
C TRP A 297 -9.59 -13.10 8.06
N CYS A 298 -8.82 -13.27 9.14
CA CYS A 298 -7.40 -13.63 9.15
C CYS A 298 -6.55 -12.64 8.34
N MET A 299 -6.91 -11.36 8.34
CA MET A 299 -6.30 -10.34 7.50
C MET A 299 -5.11 -9.64 8.16
N GLY A 300 -4.91 -9.78 9.48
CA GLY A 300 -3.81 -9.13 10.22
C GLY A 300 -2.42 -9.32 9.57
N PRO A 301 -1.96 -10.56 9.33
CA PRO A 301 -0.66 -10.82 8.69
C PRO A 301 -0.55 -10.26 7.27
N LEU A 302 -1.62 -10.37 6.47
CA LEU A 302 -1.66 -9.85 5.10
C LEU A 302 -1.60 -8.32 5.06
N LEU A 303 -2.36 -7.65 5.94
CA LEU A 303 -2.31 -6.20 6.10
C LEU A 303 -0.92 -5.76 6.57
N ALA A 304 -0.26 -6.51 7.46
CA ALA A 304 1.09 -6.21 7.91
C ALA A 304 2.14 -6.30 6.79
N HIS A 305 1.97 -7.25 5.87
CA HIS A 305 2.81 -7.36 4.70
C HIS A 305 2.53 -6.26 3.66
N MET A 306 1.25 -5.95 3.44
CA MET A 306 0.82 -5.04 2.40
C MET A 306 0.97 -3.57 2.79
N ILE A 307 0.69 -3.21 4.03
CA ILE A 307 0.51 -1.82 4.45
C ILE A 307 1.78 -1.30 5.14
N SER A 308 2.46 -0.40 4.44
CA SER A 308 3.46 0.48 5.07
C SER A 308 2.80 1.78 5.54
N LEU A 309 3.10 2.16 6.79
CA LEU A 309 2.70 3.46 7.36
C LEU A 309 3.47 4.64 6.76
N ASN A 310 4.48 4.40 5.91
CA ASN A 310 5.12 5.41 5.08
C ASN A 310 5.69 4.75 3.81
N PRO A 311 4.83 4.41 2.83
CA PRO A 311 5.24 3.61 1.69
C PRO A 311 6.13 4.45 0.77
N SER A 312 7.23 3.83 0.33
CA SER A 312 7.89 4.31 -0.89
C SER A 312 6.91 4.18 -2.08
N PRO A 313 7.12 4.92 -3.19
CA PRO A 313 6.29 4.76 -4.39
C PRO A 313 6.24 3.33 -4.93
N ARG A 314 7.30 2.54 -4.69
CA ARG A 314 7.34 1.12 -5.06
C ARG A 314 6.40 0.29 -4.21
N GLN A 315 6.49 0.42 -2.89
CA GLN A 315 5.58 -0.24 -1.97
C GLN A 315 4.14 0.17 -2.25
N PHE A 316 3.87 1.47 -2.48
CA PHE A 316 2.54 1.94 -2.86
C PHE A 316 2.00 1.21 -4.10
N ALA A 317 2.79 1.03 -5.15
CA ALA A 317 2.36 0.32 -6.36
C ALA A 317 2.06 -1.17 -6.10
N GLU A 318 2.91 -1.83 -5.30
CA GLU A 318 2.72 -3.24 -4.90
C GLU A 318 1.42 -3.40 -4.11
N SER A 319 1.22 -2.59 -3.07
CA SER A 319 0.01 -2.62 -2.22
C SER A 319 -1.26 -2.23 -2.98
N LEU A 320 -1.17 -1.26 -3.90
CA LEU A 320 -2.31 -0.82 -4.70
C LEU A 320 -2.79 -1.93 -5.62
N THR A 321 -1.85 -2.72 -6.18
CA THR A 321 -2.20 -3.86 -7.02
C THR A 321 -3.00 -4.90 -6.24
N ALA A 322 -2.62 -5.18 -5.00
CA ALA A 322 -3.37 -6.07 -4.14
C ALA A 322 -4.79 -5.54 -3.87
N CYS A 323 -4.95 -4.22 -3.69
CA CYS A 323 -6.25 -3.58 -3.48
C CYS A 323 -7.16 -3.48 -4.73
N ILE A 324 -6.71 -3.97 -5.91
CA ILE A 324 -7.60 -4.20 -7.06
C ILE A 324 -8.44 -5.47 -6.84
N ASP A 325 -7.96 -6.40 -6.00
CA ASP A 325 -8.70 -7.60 -5.66
C ASP A 325 -9.95 -7.27 -4.82
N PRO A 326 -11.14 -7.82 -5.16
CA PRO A 326 -12.38 -7.56 -4.44
C PRO A 326 -12.34 -7.90 -2.94
N LEU A 327 -11.44 -8.79 -2.50
CA LEU A 327 -11.33 -9.17 -1.09
C LEU A 327 -11.00 -7.97 -0.20
N PHE A 328 -10.04 -7.14 -0.62
CA PHE A 328 -9.65 -5.96 0.16
C PHE A 328 -10.71 -4.87 0.13
N ASP A 329 -11.45 -4.78 -0.97
CA ASP A 329 -12.58 -3.87 -1.08
C ASP A 329 -13.70 -4.23 -0.09
N GLN A 330 -14.06 -5.52 -0.02
CA GLN A 330 -15.05 -6.03 0.92
C GLN A 330 -14.62 -5.84 2.38
N LEU A 331 -13.34 -6.11 2.69
CA LEU A 331 -12.79 -5.85 4.03
C LEU A 331 -12.90 -4.37 4.39
N TYR A 332 -12.52 -3.48 3.47
CA TYR A 332 -12.60 -2.04 3.67
C TYR A 332 -14.04 -1.56 3.88
N GLU A 333 -15.01 -2.08 3.12
CA GLU A 333 -16.43 -1.76 3.30
C GLU A 333 -16.98 -2.25 4.63
N ALA A 334 -16.61 -3.46 5.07
CA ALA A 334 -17.01 -4.00 6.36
C ALA A 334 -16.47 -3.14 7.51
N LEU A 335 -15.18 -2.79 7.48
CA LEU A 335 -14.54 -1.93 8.47
C LEU A 335 -15.12 -0.52 8.50
N THR A 336 -15.40 0.06 7.33
CA THR A 336 -16.02 1.39 7.23
C THR A 336 -17.45 1.38 7.76
N THR A 337 -18.23 0.34 7.45
CA THR A 337 -19.59 0.16 7.96
C THR A 337 -19.60 0.06 9.48
N GLN A 338 -18.67 -0.73 10.04
CA GLN A 338 -18.53 -0.86 11.48
C GLN A 338 -18.13 0.47 12.14
N LEU A 339 -17.17 1.19 11.57
CA LEU A 339 -16.76 2.51 12.07
C LEU A 339 -17.93 3.50 12.06
N ALA A 340 -18.78 3.47 11.03
CA ALA A 340 -19.95 4.34 10.94
C ALA A 340 -21.05 4.00 11.97
N GLN A 341 -21.12 2.76 12.44
CA GLN A 341 -22.06 2.32 13.47
C GLN A 341 -21.66 2.76 14.89
N ASP A 342 -20.36 3.02 15.12
CA ASP A 342 -19.84 3.49 16.40
C ASP A 342 -19.17 4.88 16.28
N PRO A 343 -19.95 5.98 16.36
CA PRO A 343 -19.41 7.34 16.32
C PRO A 343 -18.53 7.68 17.55
N TYR A 344 -18.46 6.78 18.53
CA TYR A 344 -17.71 6.95 19.78
C TYR A 344 -16.59 5.92 19.92
N ILE A 345 -16.04 5.44 18.80
CA ILE A 345 -14.94 4.45 18.80
C ILE A 345 -13.73 4.87 19.67
N PHE A 346 -13.48 6.17 19.82
CA PHE A 346 -12.43 6.72 20.70
C PHE A 346 -12.96 7.24 22.04
N ARG A 347 -14.11 6.75 22.52
CA ARG A 347 -14.64 7.11 23.83
C ARG A 347 -14.31 6.02 24.84
N ILE A 348 -13.54 6.38 25.85
CA ILE A 348 -13.26 5.49 26.97
C ILE A 348 -14.54 5.39 27.84
N PRO A 349 -15.01 4.19 28.20
CA PRO A 349 -16.17 4.04 29.08
C PRO A 349 -15.97 4.78 30.41
N GLY A 350 -16.91 5.67 30.75
CA GLY A 350 -16.83 6.53 31.94
C GLY A 350 -16.09 7.86 31.72
N ASP A 351 -15.52 8.09 30.53
CA ASP A 351 -14.92 9.37 30.15
C ASP A 351 -15.87 10.13 29.18
N GLU A 352 -16.14 11.39 29.50
CA GLU A 352 -16.99 12.29 28.70
C GLU A 352 -16.21 13.21 27.77
N THR A 353 -14.88 13.25 27.89
CA THR A 353 -14.01 14.12 27.08
C THR A 353 -13.81 13.61 25.64
N GLY A 354 -14.26 12.38 25.37
CA GLY A 354 -14.24 11.77 24.04
C GLY A 354 -12.82 11.53 23.53
N ALA A 355 -12.57 11.86 22.26
CA ALA A 355 -11.28 11.62 21.62
C ALA A 355 -10.11 12.37 22.29
N ALA A 356 -10.38 13.50 22.97
CA ALA A 356 -9.35 14.26 23.67
C ALA A 356 -8.80 13.48 24.88
N GLY A 357 -9.67 12.99 25.78
CA GLY A 357 -9.22 12.17 26.92
C GLY A 357 -8.70 10.81 26.52
N PHE A 358 -9.19 10.25 25.41
CA PHE A 358 -8.57 9.06 24.81
C PHE A 358 -7.10 9.29 24.47
N MET A 359 -6.81 10.38 23.76
CA MET A 359 -5.43 10.73 23.40
C MET A 359 -4.59 11.07 24.63
N GLU A 360 -5.15 11.79 25.60
CA GLU A 360 -4.46 12.12 26.85
C GLU A 360 -4.09 10.86 27.64
N THR A 361 -5.05 9.94 27.81
CA THR A 361 -4.84 8.65 28.47
C THR A 361 -3.74 7.86 27.79
N TRP A 362 -3.81 7.73 26.46
CA TRP A 362 -2.81 7.00 25.70
C TRP A 362 -1.41 7.60 25.87
N MET A 363 -1.29 8.93 25.74
CA MET A 363 -0.02 9.62 25.88
C MET A 363 0.53 9.56 27.32
N SER A 364 -0.33 9.52 28.35
CA SER A 364 0.12 9.28 29.73
C SER A 364 0.72 7.89 29.88
N THR A 365 0.01 6.86 29.42
CA THR A 365 0.48 5.48 29.48
C THR A 365 1.82 5.30 28.76
N LEU A 366 1.98 5.87 27.56
CA LEU A 366 3.25 5.80 26.83
C LEU A 366 4.41 6.45 27.62
N ARG A 367 4.18 7.60 28.28
CA ARG A 367 5.21 8.25 29.10
C ARG A 367 5.56 7.44 30.34
N GLU A 368 4.57 6.84 30.98
CA GLU A 368 4.76 5.97 32.15
C GLU A 368 5.61 4.74 31.79
N GLN A 369 5.29 4.10 30.67
CA GLN A 369 6.04 2.94 30.17
C GLN A 369 7.47 3.31 29.77
N ALA A 370 7.66 4.43 29.06
CA ALA A 370 9.00 4.91 28.72
C ALA A 370 9.83 5.27 29.97
N ALA A 371 9.20 5.81 31.01
CA ALA A 371 9.87 6.13 32.27
C ALA A 371 10.19 4.88 33.11
N ALA A 372 9.42 3.80 32.98
CA ALA A 372 9.71 2.52 33.61
C ALA A 372 10.91 1.82 32.94
N ALA A 373 10.93 1.79 31.60
CA ALA A 373 12.03 1.22 30.81
C ALA A 373 13.36 1.96 31.02
N GLY A 374 13.33 3.29 31.21
CA GLY A 374 14.53 4.09 31.49
C GLY A 374 15.09 3.98 32.91
N LYS A 375 14.46 3.16 33.78
CA LYS A 375 14.86 2.96 35.18
C LYS A 375 15.51 1.58 35.44
N GLU A 376 15.94 0.85 34.40
CA GLU A 376 16.77 -0.33 34.62
C GLU A 376 17.98 0.03 35.52
N PRO A 377 18.26 -0.76 36.56
CA PRO A 377 19.23 -0.38 37.56
C PRO A 377 20.64 -0.52 36.99
N ASP A 378 21.37 0.58 37.06
CA ASP A 378 22.84 0.64 37.13
C ASP A 378 23.29 -0.20 38.34
N GLY A 379 23.38 -1.52 38.15
CA GLY A 379 23.35 -2.44 39.29
C GLY A 379 23.52 -3.91 38.94
N SER A 380 24.43 -4.24 38.03
CA SER A 380 25.02 -5.59 37.96
C SER A 380 26.55 -5.50 37.85
N GLU A 381 27.19 -4.97 38.90
CA GLU A 381 28.50 -5.45 39.32
C GLU A 381 28.27 -6.44 40.49
N GLY A 382 28.73 -7.67 40.30
CA GLY A 382 28.71 -8.76 41.27
C GLY A 382 29.45 -9.97 40.72
#